data_AF-A0A7W7S8H9-F1
#
_entry.id   AF-A0A7W7S8H9-F1
#
_cell.length_a   1.000
_cell.length_b   1.000
_cell.length_c   1.000
_cell.angle_alpha   90.00
_cell.angle_beta   90.00
_cell.angle_gamma   90.00
#
_symmetry.space_group_name_H-M   'P 1'
#
loop_
_entity.id
_entity.type
_entity.pdbx_description
1 polymer ?
#
loop_
_entity_poly.entity_id
_entity_poly.type
_entity_poly.pdbx_seq_one_letter_code
_entity_poly.pdbx_strand_id
1 'polypeptide(L)'
;MSTASSGTANSCRLEYDLTFIGAAALTGRIDTESHQKLVNTYYHGLPEPAGTTLGGNRHDQDAEKQAMNILANRIYAQLGCTSDDEYRARIGRVRRGLVTLFSTFGPCHSCRDVFRRLRQDFPAVTFEITYRNAVRGGGTARLMEAGGGLSGVYGIGDAEELPNKDWRKTYPGIPVPAATATLRAQFTGGPRVAAAATAVAGQPYTSYRYPAARQQGNPDEVTAALDVVAKAVWDTIAPGQQFNERTFPQFIRNVGSGDLVLDCEQGPTSAGRTAIAAFVADFPKVRVQVDYQGAAARVGALGYADSVAAAGGWRKVFPAG
;
A
#
# COMPACT_ATOMS: atom_id res chain seq x y z
N MET A 1 -23.36 33.30 -38.97
CA MET A 1 -22.48 32.15 -38.68
C MET A 1 -21.19 32.70 -38.11
N SER A 2 -21.01 32.61 -36.79
CA SER A 2 -19.80 33.04 -36.10
C SER A 2 -19.03 31.79 -35.69
N THR A 3 -17.77 31.73 -36.11
CA THR A 3 -16.86 30.60 -35.95
C THR A 3 -16.62 30.29 -34.48
N ALA A 4 -17.02 29.10 -34.04
CA ALA A 4 -16.63 28.54 -32.76
C ALA A 4 -15.10 28.40 -32.73
N SER A 5 -14.42 29.21 -31.89
CA SER A 5 -13.06 28.89 -31.49
C SER A 5 -13.14 27.69 -30.54
N SER A 6 -12.94 26.48 -31.05
CA SER A 6 -12.71 25.30 -30.22
C SER A 6 -11.34 25.44 -29.57
N GLY A 7 -11.27 26.20 -28.46
CA GLY A 7 -10.14 26.11 -27.56
C GLY A 7 -10.09 24.67 -27.04
N THR A 8 -9.02 23.94 -27.31
CA THR A 8 -8.82 22.58 -26.81
C THR A 8 -8.96 22.57 -25.30
N ALA A 9 -10.06 21.98 -24.79
CA ALA A 9 -10.24 21.76 -23.37
C ALA A 9 -9.16 20.78 -22.87
N ASN A 10 -8.71 20.96 -21.64
CA ASN A 10 -7.78 20.01 -21.04
C ASN A 10 -8.49 18.66 -20.83
N SER A 11 -7.85 17.57 -21.24
CA SER A 11 -8.29 16.20 -20.95
C SER A 11 -7.31 15.53 -20.00
N CYS A 12 -7.85 14.71 -19.11
CA CYS A 12 -7.10 13.96 -18.12
C CYS A 12 -7.55 12.50 -18.12
N ARG A 13 -6.58 11.59 -18.04
CA ARG A 13 -6.78 10.15 -17.86
C ARG A 13 -6.09 9.72 -16.58
N LEU A 14 -6.83 9.09 -15.68
CA LEU A 14 -6.31 8.53 -14.45
C LEU A 14 -6.59 7.02 -14.44
N GLU A 15 -5.54 6.23 -14.34
CA GLU A 15 -5.59 4.78 -14.15
C GLU A 15 -5.13 4.43 -12.73
N TYR A 16 -5.78 3.48 -12.08
CA TYR A 16 -5.48 3.13 -10.71
C TYR A 16 -5.61 1.63 -10.47
N ASP A 17 -4.73 1.11 -9.61
CA ASP A 17 -4.78 -0.23 -9.05
C ASP A 17 -4.45 -0.15 -7.56
N LEU A 18 -5.46 -0.36 -6.71
CA LEU A 18 -5.39 -0.16 -5.26
C LEU A 18 -5.73 -1.45 -4.53
N THR A 19 -4.91 -1.81 -3.54
CA THR A 19 -5.16 -2.92 -2.62
C THR A 19 -5.48 -2.39 -1.23
N PHE A 20 -6.40 -3.04 -0.53
CA PHE A 20 -6.85 -2.64 0.80
C PHE A 20 -6.60 -3.73 1.84
N ILE A 21 -6.57 -3.33 3.11
CA ILE A 21 -6.59 -4.22 4.25
C ILE A 21 -8.03 -4.68 4.48
N GLY A 22 -8.30 -5.97 4.28
CA GLY A 22 -9.60 -6.58 4.58
C GLY A 22 -10.74 -6.21 3.62
N ALA A 23 -10.44 -5.62 2.45
CA ALA A 23 -11.42 -5.34 1.41
C ALA A 23 -10.88 -5.73 0.03
N ALA A 24 -11.78 -5.94 -0.94
CA ALA A 24 -11.41 -6.27 -2.31
C ALA A 24 -10.58 -5.13 -2.94
N ALA A 25 -9.71 -5.48 -3.88
CA ALA A 25 -8.95 -4.51 -4.66
C ALA A 25 -9.88 -3.60 -5.48
N LEU A 26 -9.40 -2.39 -5.78
CA LEU A 26 -10.09 -1.39 -6.60
C LEU A 26 -9.17 -1.03 -7.76
N THR A 27 -9.52 -1.49 -8.96
CA THR A 27 -8.79 -1.20 -10.19
C THR A 27 -9.73 -0.49 -11.17
N GLY A 28 -9.19 0.41 -11.99
CA GLY A 28 -10.00 1.04 -13.02
C GLY A 28 -9.38 2.26 -13.65
N ARG A 29 -10.22 2.96 -14.39
CA ARG A 29 -9.85 4.15 -15.15
C ARG A 29 -10.92 5.24 -15.01
N ILE A 30 -10.46 6.48 -15.08
CA ILE A 30 -11.26 7.70 -15.07
C ILE A 30 -10.74 8.58 -16.21
N ASP A 31 -11.63 8.99 -17.12
CA ASP A 31 -11.35 9.99 -18.12
C ASP A 31 -12.20 11.22 -17.81
N THR A 32 -11.58 12.40 -17.81
CA THR A 32 -12.23 13.69 -17.55
C THR A 32 -11.79 14.71 -18.57
N GLU A 33 -12.64 15.72 -18.79
CA GLU A 33 -12.34 16.86 -19.64
C GLU A 33 -12.80 18.14 -18.94
N SER A 34 -12.02 19.21 -19.09
CA SER A 34 -12.35 20.48 -18.49
C SER A 34 -13.67 21.02 -19.01
N HIS A 35 -14.44 21.65 -18.14
CA HIS A 35 -15.74 22.28 -18.45
C HIS A 35 -16.86 21.31 -18.88
N GLN A 36 -16.66 20.00 -18.76
CA GLN A 36 -17.75 19.03 -18.80
C GLN A 36 -18.51 18.95 -17.45
N LYS A 37 -19.67 18.28 -17.44
CA LYS A 37 -20.61 18.24 -16.30
C LYS A 37 -19.89 17.91 -14.98
N LEU A 38 -20.09 18.80 -14.02
CA LEU A 38 -19.36 18.93 -12.76
C LEU A 38 -19.44 17.68 -11.85
N VAL A 39 -18.30 17.19 -11.37
CA VAL A 39 -18.17 16.46 -10.11
C VAL A 39 -17.56 17.40 -9.07
N ASN A 40 -18.41 18.25 -8.47
CA ASN A 40 -17.99 19.34 -7.59
C ASN A 40 -17.62 18.95 -6.17
N THR A 41 -17.92 17.72 -5.76
CA THR A 41 -17.69 17.31 -4.38
C THR A 41 -16.40 16.52 -4.28
N TYR A 42 -15.38 17.23 -3.81
CA TYR A 42 -14.26 16.62 -3.11
C TYR A 42 -14.81 15.81 -1.93
N TYR A 43 -14.39 14.55 -1.78
CA TYR A 43 -14.68 13.71 -0.61
C TYR A 43 -16.09 13.89 -0.01
N HIS A 44 -17.15 13.68 -0.80
CA HIS A 44 -18.53 13.78 -0.32
C HIS A 44 -18.94 15.10 0.40
N GLY A 45 -18.25 16.23 0.19
CA GLY A 45 -18.62 17.53 0.76
C GLY A 45 -17.65 18.11 1.79
N LEU A 46 -16.48 17.49 1.98
CA LEU A 46 -15.41 18.11 2.77
C LEU A 46 -14.96 19.45 2.15
N PRO A 47 -14.64 20.47 2.98
CA PRO A 47 -14.05 21.70 2.48
C PRO A 47 -12.72 21.41 1.80
N GLU A 48 -12.43 22.16 0.75
CA GLU A 48 -11.12 22.07 0.12
C GLU A 48 -10.00 22.50 1.10
N PRO A 49 -8.75 22.03 0.92
CA PRO A 49 -7.66 22.42 1.79
C PRO A 49 -7.46 23.94 1.85
N ALA A 50 -7.06 24.47 3.01
CA ALA A 50 -6.72 25.89 3.13
C ALA A 50 -5.61 26.25 2.13
N GLY A 51 -5.85 27.27 1.28
CA GLY A 51 -4.94 27.67 0.21
C GLY A 51 -5.37 27.23 -1.21
N THR A 52 -6.34 26.31 -1.34
CA THR A 52 -6.88 25.92 -2.66
C THR A 52 -7.95 26.87 -3.20
N THR A 53 -8.43 27.79 -2.36
CA THR A 53 -9.41 28.81 -2.72
C THR A 53 -8.80 29.89 -3.60
N LEU A 54 -8.52 29.55 -4.86
CA LEU A 54 -8.95 30.42 -5.96
C LEU A 54 -10.47 30.32 -6.03
N GLY A 55 -11.15 30.93 -5.04
CA GLY A 55 -12.61 31.02 -5.01
C GLY A 55 -13.09 31.74 -6.26
N GLY A 56 -13.68 30.98 -7.18
CA GLY A 56 -14.29 31.51 -8.39
C GLY A 56 -14.22 30.53 -9.55
N ASN A 57 -15.26 29.71 -9.70
CA ASN A 57 -15.87 29.05 -10.88
C ASN A 57 -15.02 28.49 -12.05
N ARG A 58 -13.73 28.82 -12.21
CA ARG A 58 -12.93 28.50 -13.41
C ARG A 58 -12.05 27.26 -13.22
N HIS A 59 -11.60 26.96 -12.00
CA HIS A 59 -10.71 25.81 -11.73
C HIS A 59 -11.42 24.60 -11.10
N ASP A 60 -12.67 24.74 -10.67
CA ASP A 60 -13.50 23.60 -10.22
C ASP A 60 -13.80 22.60 -11.34
N GLN A 61 -13.64 23.08 -12.56
CA GLN A 61 -13.83 22.34 -13.79
C GLN A 61 -12.53 21.76 -14.33
N ASP A 62 -11.38 21.89 -13.65
CA ASP A 62 -10.11 21.34 -14.14
C ASP A 62 -10.18 19.81 -14.18
N ALA A 63 -9.81 19.23 -15.33
CA ALA A 63 -9.94 17.80 -15.59
C ALA A 63 -9.18 16.96 -14.54
N GLU A 64 -7.99 17.38 -14.11
CA GLU A 64 -7.18 16.69 -13.12
C GLU A 64 -7.85 16.68 -11.74
N LYS A 65 -8.42 17.82 -11.34
CA LYS A 65 -9.16 17.96 -10.08
C LYS A 65 -10.37 17.03 -10.09
N GLN A 66 -11.15 17.02 -11.17
CA GLN A 66 -12.29 16.11 -11.31
C GLN A 66 -11.85 14.64 -11.22
N ALA A 67 -10.76 14.25 -11.91
CA ALA A 67 -10.29 12.87 -11.90
C ALA A 67 -9.90 12.41 -10.49
N MET A 68 -9.17 13.24 -9.75
CA MET A 68 -8.78 12.95 -8.37
C MET A 68 -9.98 12.89 -7.42
N ASN A 69 -10.96 13.79 -7.59
CA ASN A 69 -12.19 13.77 -6.79
C ASN A 69 -12.99 12.48 -7.03
N ILE A 70 -13.11 12.05 -8.29
CA ILE A 70 -13.80 10.80 -8.63
C ILE A 70 -13.06 9.61 -8.03
N LEU A 71 -11.72 9.56 -8.11
CA LEU A 71 -10.92 8.49 -7.48
C LEU A 71 -11.18 8.43 -5.97
N ALA A 72 -11.09 9.57 -5.29
CA ALA A 72 -11.35 9.69 -3.87
C ALA A 72 -12.74 9.16 -3.48
N ASN A 73 -13.79 9.54 -4.22
CA ASN A 73 -15.16 9.07 -3.98
C ASN A 73 -15.30 7.55 -4.26
N ARG A 74 -14.57 7.01 -5.25
CA ARG A 74 -14.54 5.54 -5.47
C ARG A 74 -13.87 4.82 -4.30
N ILE A 75 -12.77 5.35 -3.75
CA ILE A 75 -12.12 4.80 -2.56
C ILE A 75 -13.06 4.86 -1.35
N TYR A 76 -13.74 5.99 -1.15
CA TYR A 76 -14.73 6.18 -0.10
C TYR A 76 -15.84 5.11 -0.16
N ALA A 77 -16.41 4.90 -1.36
CA ALA A 77 -17.43 3.86 -1.57
C ALA A 77 -16.86 2.44 -1.36
N GLN A 78 -15.64 2.17 -1.84
CA GLN A 78 -14.98 0.87 -1.67
C GLN A 78 -14.73 0.53 -0.19
N LEU A 79 -14.42 1.53 0.62
CA LEU A 79 -14.23 1.38 2.06
C LEU A 79 -15.55 1.27 2.84
N GLY A 80 -16.70 1.36 2.15
CA GLY A 80 -18.03 1.33 2.75
C GLY A 80 -18.25 2.44 3.76
N CYS A 81 -17.69 3.63 3.49
CA CYS A 81 -17.86 4.80 4.34
C CYS A 81 -19.24 5.42 4.12
N THR A 82 -19.84 5.93 5.20
CA THR A 82 -21.12 6.65 5.20
C THR A 82 -21.00 8.05 5.81
N SER A 83 -19.85 8.37 6.41
CA SER A 83 -19.49 9.70 6.89
C SER A 83 -18.00 10.02 6.66
N ASP A 84 -17.63 11.29 6.78
CA ASP A 84 -16.25 11.75 6.62
C ASP A 84 -15.32 11.26 7.74
N ASP A 85 -15.85 11.13 8.96
CA ASP A 85 -15.10 10.59 10.09
C ASP A 85 -14.76 9.11 9.88
N GLU A 86 -15.70 8.33 9.31
CA GLU A 86 -15.43 6.95 8.92
C GLU A 86 -14.37 6.88 7.82
N TYR A 87 -14.43 7.78 6.84
CA TYR A 87 -13.40 7.86 5.81
C TYR A 87 -12.03 8.15 6.41
N ARG A 88 -11.90 9.19 7.24
CA ARG A 88 -10.63 9.53 7.93
C ARG A 88 -10.11 8.38 8.80
N ALA A 89 -11.00 7.62 9.43
CA ALA A 89 -10.62 6.44 10.21
C ALA A 89 -10.20 5.24 9.33
N ARG A 90 -10.70 5.14 8.08
CA ARG A 90 -10.49 3.99 7.20
C ARG A 90 -9.50 4.22 6.06
N ILE A 91 -9.08 5.45 5.74
CA ILE A 91 -8.08 5.71 4.68
C ILE A 91 -6.76 4.98 4.92
N GLY A 92 -6.36 4.78 6.18
CA GLY A 92 -5.19 3.97 6.54
C GLY A 92 -5.31 2.49 6.18
N ARG A 93 -6.49 2.03 5.74
CA ARG A 93 -6.70 0.67 5.20
C ARG A 93 -6.28 0.55 3.74
N VAL A 94 -5.92 1.63 3.05
CA VAL A 94 -5.27 1.52 1.74
C VAL A 94 -3.86 0.97 1.97
N ARG A 95 -3.65 -0.27 1.53
CA ARG A 95 -2.42 -1.02 1.82
C ARG A 95 -1.30 -0.63 0.87
N ARG A 96 -1.61 -0.55 -0.42
CA ARG A 96 -0.69 -0.16 -1.50
C ARG A 96 -1.47 0.17 -2.76
N GLY A 97 -0.79 0.79 -3.73
CA GLY A 97 -1.33 0.89 -5.08
C GLY A 97 -0.51 1.80 -5.97
N LEU A 98 -0.88 1.83 -7.24
CA LEU A 98 -0.37 2.76 -8.23
C LEU A 98 -1.54 3.59 -8.77
N VAL A 99 -1.35 4.91 -8.83
CA VAL A 99 -2.24 5.84 -9.52
C VAL A 99 -1.43 6.58 -10.55
N THR A 100 -1.75 6.38 -11.82
CA THR A 100 -1.10 7.05 -12.94
C THR A 100 -2.07 8.05 -13.55
N LEU A 101 -1.72 9.33 -13.52
CA LEU A 101 -2.48 10.41 -14.14
C LEU A 101 -1.71 10.93 -15.35
N PHE A 102 -2.37 11.02 -16.50
CA PHE A 102 -1.92 11.79 -17.65
C PHE A 102 -2.82 13.01 -17.86
N SER A 103 -2.26 14.20 -18.04
CA SER A 103 -2.99 15.41 -18.41
C SER A 103 -2.43 16.06 -19.68
N THR A 104 -3.32 16.58 -20.52
CA THR A 104 -2.89 17.32 -21.74
C THR A 104 -2.33 18.71 -21.46
N PHE A 105 -2.45 19.20 -20.23
CA PHE A 105 -1.81 20.41 -19.75
C PHE A 105 -1.11 20.12 -18.42
N GLY A 106 -0.07 20.89 -18.09
CA GLY A 106 0.51 20.81 -16.74
C GLY A 106 -0.53 21.17 -15.69
N PRO A 107 -0.50 20.59 -14.48
CA PRO A 107 -1.44 20.95 -13.42
C PRO A 107 -1.25 22.39 -12.97
N CYS A 108 -2.34 23.13 -12.75
CA CYS A 108 -2.32 24.48 -12.19
C CYS A 108 -1.98 24.46 -10.68
N HIS A 109 -1.94 25.64 -10.04
CA HIS A 109 -1.68 25.73 -8.60
C HIS A 109 -2.69 24.93 -7.75
N SER A 110 -3.99 25.11 -7.96
CA SER A 110 -5.03 24.41 -7.20
C SER A 110 -5.03 22.90 -7.43
N CYS A 111 -4.77 22.43 -8.67
CA CYS A 111 -4.64 21.00 -8.96
C CYS A 111 -3.47 20.36 -8.20
N ARG A 112 -2.33 21.06 -8.07
CA ARG A 112 -1.17 20.57 -7.29
C ARG A 112 -1.49 20.42 -5.81
N ASP A 113 -2.33 21.28 -5.25
CA ASP A 113 -2.75 21.18 -3.86
C ASP A 113 -3.67 19.99 -3.61
N VAL A 114 -4.58 19.69 -4.54
CA VAL A 114 -5.39 18.45 -4.51
C VAL A 114 -4.49 17.22 -4.54
N PHE A 115 -3.48 17.19 -5.43
CA PHE A 115 -2.51 16.08 -5.47
C PHE A 115 -1.75 15.94 -4.15
N ARG A 116 -1.33 17.06 -3.56
CA ARG A 116 -0.63 17.07 -2.26
C ARG A 116 -1.51 16.49 -1.16
N ARG A 117 -2.79 16.85 -1.12
CA ARG A 117 -3.71 16.35 -0.11
C ARG A 117 -4.04 14.88 -0.30
N LEU A 118 -4.32 14.44 -1.52
CA LEU A 118 -4.60 13.04 -1.81
C LEU A 118 -3.42 12.13 -1.41
N ARG A 119 -2.18 12.60 -1.66
CA ARG A 119 -0.95 11.94 -1.19
C ARG A 119 -0.82 11.85 0.33
N GLN A 120 -1.30 12.86 1.07
CA GLN A 120 -1.30 12.85 2.53
C GLN A 120 -2.33 11.87 3.09
N ASP A 121 -3.51 11.80 2.45
CA ASP A 121 -4.57 10.88 2.87
C ASP A 121 -4.21 9.41 2.49
N PHE A 122 -3.43 9.20 1.44
CA PHE A 122 -3.03 7.87 0.94
C PHE A 122 -1.50 7.69 0.86
N PRO A 123 -0.79 7.69 2.00
CA PRO A 123 0.68 7.60 2.01
C PRO A 123 1.23 6.29 1.45
N ALA A 124 0.40 5.23 1.39
CA ALA A 124 0.78 3.93 0.86
C ALA A 124 0.70 3.81 -0.68
N VAL A 125 0.12 4.81 -1.36
CA VAL A 125 -0.10 4.80 -2.81
C VAL A 125 1.03 5.54 -3.51
N THR A 126 1.57 4.93 -4.56
CA THR A 126 2.47 5.61 -5.48
C THR A 126 1.65 6.39 -6.49
N PHE A 127 1.94 7.69 -6.62
CA PHE A 127 1.30 8.54 -7.63
C PHE A 127 2.32 8.89 -8.71
N GLU A 128 1.98 8.61 -9.97
CA GLU A 128 2.72 9.04 -11.14
C GLU A 128 1.88 10.07 -11.89
N ILE A 129 2.38 11.29 -11.99
CA ILE A 129 1.68 12.40 -12.66
C ILE A 129 2.48 12.77 -13.90
N THR A 130 1.91 12.48 -15.06
CA THR A 130 2.46 12.80 -16.37
C THR A 130 1.63 13.89 -17.03
N TYR A 131 2.26 14.84 -17.70
CA TYR A 131 1.54 15.89 -18.40
C TYR A 131 2.30 16.45 -19.60
N ARG A 132 1.56 16.98 -20.57
CA ARG A 132 2.15 17.77 -21.66
C ARG A 132 2.47 19.18 -21.17
N ASN A 133 3.67 19.64 -21.48
CA ASN A 133 4.09 21.02 -21.23
C ASN A 133 3.88 21.87 -22.50
N ALA A 134 2.62 22.14 -22.83
CA ALA A 134 2.25 22.98 -23.98
C ALA A 134 1.77 24.36 -23.50
N VAL A 135 2.62 25.38 -23.61
CA VAL A 135 2.15 26.77 -23.64
C VAL A 135 1.80 27.07 -25.09
N ARG A 136 0.65 27.72 -25.34
CA ARG A 136 0.20 28.15 -26.68
C ARG A 136 1.39 28.65 -27.53
N GLY A 137 1.66 27.98 -28.66
CA GLY A 137 2.69 28.42 -29.62
C GLY A 137 3.95 27.55 -29.72
N GLY A 138 4.01 26.38 -29.08
CA GLY A 138 5.07 25.39 -29.34
C GLY A 138 6.42 25.66 -28.63
N GLY A 139 6.46 26.59 -27.68
CA GLY A 139 7.60 26.81 -26.80
C GLY A 139 7.46 26.03 -25.49
N THR A 140 8.52 25.32 -25.09
CA THR A 140 8.66 24.67 -23.77
C THR A 140 8.42 25.71 -22.66
N ALA A 141 7.50 25.46 -21.72
CA ALA A 141 7.43 26.31 -20.52
C ALA A 141 8.78 26.19 -19.81
N ARG A 142 9.55 27.28 -19.77
CA ARG A 142 10.66 27.37 -18.85
C ARG A 142 10.10 27.20 -17.44
N LEU A 143 10.69 26.25 -16.71
CA LEU A 143 10.64 26.14 -15.26
C LEU A 143 10.78 27.55 -14.66
N MET A 144 9.74 28.04 -13.99
CA MET A 144 9.89 29.19 -13.10
C MET A 144 10.23 28.67 -11.70
N GLU A 145 11.18 29.32 -11.06
CA GLU A 145 11.55 29.04 -9.67
C GLU A 145 10.32 29.05 -8.75
N ALA A 146 10.35 28.19 -7.74
CA ALA A 146 9.32 28.16 -6.71
C ALA A 146 9.22 29.54 -6.01
N GLY A 147 8.08 30.23 -6.15
CA GLY A 147 7.80 31.47 -5.39
C GLY A 147 6.98 32.59 -6.05
N GLY A 148 6.49 32.47 -7.29
CA GLY A 148 5.92 33.63 -8.01
C GLY A 148 4.43 33.62 -8.36
N GLY A 149 3.52 33.77 -7.39
CA GLY A 149 2.18 34.37 -7.57
C GLY A 149 1.02 33.56 -8.18
N LEU A 150 -0.22 34.01 -7.91
CA LEU A 150 -1.53 33.39 -8.28
C LEU A 150 -1.91 33.47 -9.78
N SER A 151 -1.05 34.05 -10.62
CA SER A 151 -1.29 34.19 -12.06
C SER A 151 0.00 33.85 -12.82
N GLY A 152 0.35 32.58 -12.80
CA GLY A 152 1.50 32.06 -13.52
C GLY A 152 1.81 30.62 -13.13
N VAL A 153 2.24 29.85 -14.13
CA VAL A 153 2.91 28.54 -14.03
C VAL A 153 1.99 27.33 -13.80
N TYR A 154 1.77 26.58 -14.89
CA TYR A 154 1.29 25.20 -14.90
C TYR A 154 2.50 24.24 -14.82
N GLY A 155 2.32 23.06 -14.23
CA GLY A 155 3.38 22.03 -14.11
C GLY A 155 3.95 21.87 -12.70
N ILE A 156 4.77 20.83 -12.54
CA ILE A 156 5.43 20.45 -11.28
C ILE A 156 6.94 20.76 -11.40
N GLY A 157 7.48 21.52 -10.45
CA GLY A 157 8.81 22.13 -10.58
C GLY A 157 10.00 21.16 -10.61
N ASP A 158 9.84 19.94 -10.10
CA ASP A 158 10.86 18.89 -10.05
C ASP A 158 10.43 17.63 -10.83
N ALA A 159 9.59 17.83 -11.86
CA ALA A 159 9.26 16.80 -12.84
C ALA A 159 10.40 16.58 -13.83
N GLU A 160 10.57 15.35 -14.29
CA GLU A 160 11.52 14.97 -15.34
C GLU A 160 10.85 15.02 -16.72
N GLU A 161 11.60 15.45 -17.75
CA GLU A 161 11.14 15.39 -19.13
C GLU A 161 11.39 13.98 -19.70
N LEU A 162 10.35 13.36 -20.24
CA LEU A 162 10.38 12.05 -20.89
C LEU A 162 10.81 12.17 -22.36
N PRO A 163 11.26 11.07 -23.01
CA PRO A 163 11.66 11.10 -24.43
C PRO A 163 10.58 11.59 -25.39
N ASN A 164 9.31 11.42 -25.03
CA ASN A 164 8.15 11.86 -25.81
C ASN A 164 7.75 13.33 -25.55
N LYS A 165 8.56 14.10 -24.80
CA LYS A 165 8.33 15.50 -24.43
C LYS A 165 7.20 15.74 -23.43
N ASP A 166 6.63 14.67 -22.86
CA ASP A 166 5.80 14.77 -21.67
C ASP A 166 6.69 14.93 -20.42
N TRP A 167 6.11 15.44 -19.35
CA TRP A 167 6.78 15.66 -18.07
C TRP A 167 6.17 14.73 -17.04
N ARG A 168 7.01 14.06 -16.24
CA ARG A 168 6.59 13.11 -15.24
C ARG A 168 7.07 13.51 -13.86
N LYS A 169 6.19 13.39 -12.87
CA LYS A 169 6.57 13.37 -11.46
C LYS A 169 6.05 12.11 -10.80
N THR A 170 6.97 11.33 -10.24
CA THR A 170 6.63 10.19 -9.40
C THR A 170 6.76 10.56 -7.93
N TYR A 171 5.72 10.19 -7.18
CA TYR A 171 5.63 10.31 -5.74
C TYR A 171 5.53 8.90 -5.16
N PRO A 172 6.64 8.31 -4.69
CA PRO A 172 6.62 6.95 -4.17
C PRO A 172 5.76 6.87 -2.91
N GLY A 173 4.90 5.85 -2.87
CA GLY A 173 4.17 5.48 -1.66
C GLY A 173 5.03 4.64 -0.72
N ILE A 174 4.57 4.47 0.51
CA ILE A 174 5.15 3.57 1.51
C ILE A 174 4.11 2.47 1.79
N PRO A 175 4.14 1.34 1.05
CA PRO A 175 3.20 0.25 1.24
C PRO A 175 3.17 -0.26 2.69
N VAL A 176 1.97 -0.61 3.16
CA VAL A 176 1.80 -1.30 4.44
C VAL A 176 2.31 -2.75 4.27
N PRO A 177 3.33 -3.17 5.06
CA PRO A 177 3.94 -4.49 4.91
C PRO A 177 2.95 -5.65 5.05
N ALA A 178 3.18 -6.72 4.30
CA ALA A 178 2.52 -8.00 4.53
C ALA A 178 3.53 -9.15 4.52
N ALA A 179 3.17 -10.23 5.21
CA ALA A 179 3.90 -11.48 5.18
C ALA A 179 2.95 -12.66 4.97
N THR A 180 3.40 -13.63 4.19
CA THR A 180 2.70 -14.89 3.96
C THR A 180 3.52 -16.03 4.55
N ALA A 181 2.92 -16.75 5.49
CA ALA A 181 3.46 -17.97 6.08
C ALA A 181 2.80 -19.20 5.43
N THR A 182 3.59 -20.14 4.94
CA THR A 182 3.11 -21.43 4.42
C THR A 182 3.83 -22.57 5.11
N LEU A 183 3.10 -23.35 5.92
CA LEU A 183 3.61 -24.50 6.65
C LEU A 183 3.13 -25.81 6.02
N ARG A 184 4.04 -26.77 5.91
CA ARG A 184 3.75 -28.18 5.70
C ARG A 184 4.52 -28.99 6.74
N ALA A 185 3.81 -29.68 7.62
CA ALA A 185 4.42 -30.44 8.71
C ALA A 185 3.78 -31.82 8.87
N GLN A 186 4.54 -32.77 9.39
CA GLN A 186 4.11 -34.13 9.69
C GLN A 186 4.40 -34.42 11.16
N PHE A 187 3.39 -34.86 11.92
CA PHE A 187 3.58 -35.35 13.27
C PHE A 187 4.17 -36.77 13.26
N THR A 188 5.02 -37.08 14.24
CA THR A 188 5.61 -38.41 14.43
C THR A 188 4.50 -39.40 14.73
N GLY A 189 4.21 -40.31 13.80
CA GLY A 189 3.09 -41.26 13.91
C GLY A 189 1.70 -40.60 13.93
N GLY A 190 1.59 -39.34 13.52
CA GLY A 190 0.38 -38.53 13.66
C GLY A 190 -0.11 -37.90 12.34
N PRO A 191 -0.99 -36.89 12.43
CA PRO A 191 -1.56 -36.24 11.25
C PRO A 191 -0.53 -35.37 10.50
N ARG A 192 -0.90 -35.00 9.27
CA ARG A 192 -0.23 -33.94 8.50
C ARG A 192 -0.94 -32.62 8.74
N VAL A 193 -0.16 -31.53 8.79
CA VAL A 193 -0.65 -30.16 8.80
C VAL A 193 -0.20 -29.47 7.53
N ALA A 194 -1.16 -28.82 6.86
CA ALA A 194 -0.88 -27.83 5.83
C ALA A 194 -1.62 -26.55 6.21
N ALA A 195 -0.90 -25.44 6.33
CA ALA A 195 -1.46 -24.16 6.71
C ALA A 195 -0.84 -23.05 5.86
N ALA A 196 -1.66 -22.07 5.47
CA ALA A 196 -1.19 -20.85 4.82
C ALA A 196 -1.92 -19.66 5.43
N ALA A 197 -1.18 -18.60 5.73
CA ALA A 197 -1.72 -17.38 6.31
C ALA A 197 -1.01 -16.17 5.73
N THR A 198 -1.77 -15.16 5.32
CA THR A 198 -1.24 -13.84 4.97
C THR A 198 -1.71 -12.85 6.01
N ALA A 199 -0.78 -12.14 6.63
CA ALA A 199 -1.09 -11.06 7.57
C ALA A 199 -0.51 -9.74 7.06
N VAL A 200 -1.17 -8.65 7.44
CA VAL A 200 -0.80 -7.28 7.07
C VAL A 200 -0.54 -6.47 8.33
N ALA A 201 0.51 -5.67 8.33
CA ALA A 201 0.89 -4.86 9.48
C ALA A 201 -0.26 -3.92 9.88
N GLY A 202 -0.55 -3.84 11.18
CA GLY A 202 -1.61 -2.98 11.70
C GLY A 202 -3.04 -3.44 11.42
N GLN A 203 -3.25 -4.56 10.71
CA GLN A 203 -4.58 -5.17 10.59
C GLN A 203 -5.06 -5.65 11.96
N PRO A 204 -6.34 -5.41 12.34
CA PRO A 204 -6.91 -5.99 13.54
C PRO A 204 -6.75 -7.51 13.51
N TYR A 205 -6.13 -8.04 14.55
CA TYR A 205 -5.74 -9.44 14.62
C TYR A 205 -6.12 -10.00 15.99
N THR A 206 -6.89 -11.10 15.99
CA THR A 206 -7.17 -11.84 17.23
C THR A 206 -5.97 -12.73 17.50
N SER A 207 -5.13 -12.34 18.46
CA SER A 207 -3.97 -13.14 18.81
C SER A 207 -4.38 -14.50 19.38
N TYR A 208 -3.91 -15.53 18.72
CA TYR A 208 -3.82 -16.88 19.22
C TYR A 208 -2.70 -17.02 20.29
N ARG A 209 -1.82 -16.01 20.38
CA ARG A 209 -0.82 -15.72 21.45
C ARG A 209 0.44 -16.58 21.43
N TYR A 210 0.84 -17.02 20.25
CA TYR A 210 2.06 -17.77 20.02
C TYR A 210 3.11 -16.97 19.22
N PRO A 211 4.38 -16.89 19.68
CA PRO A 211 4.84 -17.22 21.04
C PRO A 211 4.28 -16.20 22.04
N ALA A 212 4.10 -16.60 23.30
CA ALA A 212 3.57 -15.74 24.35
C ALA A 212 4.56 -14.61 24.70
N ALA A 213 4.55 -13.52 23.94
CA ALA A 213 5.16 -12.26 24.32
C ALA A 213 4.04 -11.23 24.57
N ARG A 214 4.05 -10.66 25.77
CA ARG A 214 3.20 -9.54 26.22
C ARG A 214 3.54 -8.26 25.44
N GLN A 215 3.35 -8.24 24.13
CA GLN A 215 3.40 -6.99 23.39
C GLN A 215 2.10 -6.23 23.63
N GLN A 216 2.21 -5.06 24.28
CA GLN A 216 1.14 -4.07 24.26
C GLN A 216 1.12 -3.44 22.86
N GLY A 217 0.13 -3.79 22.04
CA GLY A 217 -0.04 -3.23 20.69
C GLY A 217 -0.41 -4.29 19.64
N ASN A 218 -0.66 -3.83 18.41
CA ASN A 218 -0.89 -4.74 17.28
C ASN A 218 0.44 -5.38 16.87
N PRO A 219 0.51 -6.71 16.70
CA PRO A 219 1.72 -7.39 16.24
C PRO A 219 2.10 -6.95 14.82
N ASP A 220 3.36 -7.13 14.46
CA ASP A 220 3.80 -7.00 13.06
C ASP A 220 3.25 -8.14 12.20
N GLU A 221 3.32 -7.97 10.88
CA GLU A 221 2.77 -8.90 9.90
C GLU A 221 3.37 -10.31 10.00
N VAL A 222 4.66 -10.41 10.32
CA VAL A 222 5.35 -11.71 10.45
C VAL A 222 4.84 -12.46 11.69
N THR A 223 4.76 -11.76 12.82
CA THR A 223 4.29 -12.32 14.09
C THR A 223 2.84 -12.77 13.95
N ALA A 224 1.98 -11.95 13.32
CA ALA A 224 0.59 -12.30 13.08
C ALA A 224 0.44 -13.52 12.15
N ALA A 225 1.21 -13.61 11.07
CA ALA A 225 1.15 -14.75 10.14
C ALA A 225 1.59 -16.07 10.83
N LEU A 226 2.65 -16.02 11.63
CA LEU A 226 3.13 -17.17 12.40
C LEU A 226 2.11 -17.64 13.44
N ASP A 227 1.43 -16.71 14.10
CA ASP A 227 0.43 -17.02 15.11
C ASP A 227 -0.81 -17.72 14.52
N VAL A 228 -1.25 -17.33 13.31
CA VAL A 228 -2.31 -18.06 12.56
C VAL A 228 -1.85 -19.47 12.18
N VAL A 229 -0.60 -19.62 11.73
CA VAL A 229 -0.06 -20.95 11.40
C VAL A 229 0.03 -21.82 12.65
N ALA A 230 0.46 -21.28 13.79
CA ALA A 230 0.50 -21.99 15.06
C ALA A 230 -0.90 -22.43 15.52
N LYS A 231 -1.91 -21.56 15.30
CA LYS A 231 -3.31 -21.94 15.50
C LYS A 231 -3.72 -23.14 14.65
N ALA A 232 -3.41 -23.12 13.36
CA ALA A 232 -3.75 -24.22 12.46
C ALA A 232 -3.09 -25.54 12.88
N VAL A 233 -1.85 -25.49 13.39
CA VAL A 233 -1.18 -26.66 13.98
C VAL A 233 -1.99 -27.20 15.15
N TRP A 234 -2.39 -26.35 16.11
CA TRP A 234 -3.20 -26.76 17.26
C TRP A 234 -4.55 -27.33 16.88
N ASP A 235 -5.28 -26.64 16.00
CA ASP A 235 -6.60 -27.09 15.57
C ASP A 235 -6.53 -28.49 14.93
N THR A 236 -5.38 -28.87 14.37
CA THR A 236 -5.15 -30.21 13.82
C THR A 236 -4.91 -31.27 14.90
N ILE A 237 -4.20 -30.94 15.98
CA ILE A 237 -3.84 -31.89 17.05
C ILE A 237 -4.86 -31.98 18.17
N ALA A 238 -5.62 -30.92 18.39
CA ALA A 238 -6.62 -30.82 19.44
C ALA A 238 -7.90 -30.17 18.90
N PRO A 239 -8.59 -30.81 17.91
CA PRO A 239 -9.76 -30.22 17.28
C PRO A 239 -10.85 -29.88 18.31
N GLY A 240 -11.37 -28.66 18.24
CA GLY A 240 -12.43 -28.17 19.13
C GLY A 240 -11.98 -27.84 20.56
N GLN A 241 -10.71 -28.02 20.91
CA GLN A 241 -10.19 -27.60 22.22
C GLN A 241 -9.76 -26.14 22.21
N GLN A 242 -10.03 -25.44 23.31
CA GLN A 242 -9.48 -24.11 23.52
C GLN A 242 -7.96 -24.18 23.62
N PHE A 243 -7.28 -23.21 23.03
CA PHE A 243 -5.83 -23.13 23.09
C PHE A 243 -5.32 -23.10 24.53
N ASN A 244 -4.23 -23.84 24.76
CA ASN A 244 -3.55 -23.87 26.03
C ASN A 244 -2.04 -23.67 25.84
N GLU A 245 -1.57 -22.48 26.21
CA GLU A 245 -0.17 -22.05 26.12
C GLU A 245 0.80 -22.99 26.86
N ARG A 246 0.35 -23.73 27.88
CA ARG A 246 1.19 -24.66 28.65
C ARG A 246 1.35 -26.00 27.95
N THR A 247 0.30 -26.51 27.31
CA THR A 247 0.32 -27.83 26.66
C THR A 247 0.76 -27.75 25.21
N PHE A 248 0.56 -26.62 24.53
CA PHE A 248 0.96 -26.45 23.13
C PHE A 248 2.43 -26.79 22.86
N PRO A 249 3.41 -26.30 23.65
CA PRO A 249 4.82 -26.68 23.49
C PRO A 249 5.07 -28.19 23.60
N GLN A 250 4.26 -28.91 24.38
CA GLN A 250 4.40 -30.36 24.53
C GLN A 250 3.93 -31.10 23.28
N PHE A 251 2.84 -30.64 22.66
CA PHE A 251 2.33 -31.27 21.45
C PHE A 251 3.21 -31.00 20.23
N ILE A 252 3.68 -29.77 20.05
CA ILE A 252 4.48 -29.40 18.87
C ILE A 252 5.86 -30.07 18.84
N ARG A 253 6.39 -30.53 19.98
CA ARG A 253 7.57 -31.41 20.05
C ARG A 253 7.39 -32.73 19.28
N ASN A 254 6.15 -33.17 19.06
CA ASN A 254 5.87 -34.36 18.27
C ASN A 254 5.90 -34.11 16.76
N VAL A 255 6.03 -32.86 16.29
CA VAL A 255 6.27 -32.57 14.87
C VAL A 255 7.58 -33.24 14.45
N GLY A 256 7.47 -34.22 13.56
CA GLY A 256 8.57 -35.10 13.12
C GLY A 256 9.39 -34.53 11.98
N SER A 257 8.77 -33.75 11.09
CA SER A 257 9.42 -33.07 9.97
C SER A 257 8.53 -31.97 9.42
N GLY A 258 9.11 -30.98 8.74
CA GLY A 258 8.34 -30.05 7.92
C GLY A 258 9.15 -28.93 7.29
N ASP A 259 8.45 -28.10 6.54
CA ASP A 259 8.95 -26.86 5.97
C ASP A 259 7.97 -25.72 6.24
N LEU A 260 8.51 -24.59 6.71
CA LEU A 260 7.81 -23.32 6.78
C LEU A 260 8.50 -22.35 5.82
N VAL A 261 7.73 -21.75 4.91
CA VAL A 261 8.18 -20.64 4.06
C VAL A 261 7.47 -19.37 4.51
N LEU A 262 8.24 -18.34 4.83
CA LEU A 262 7.79 -16.98 5.13
C LEU A 262 8.21 -16.07 3.99
N ASP A 263 7.25 -15.57 3.21
CA ASP A 263 7.48 -14.54 2.20
C ASP A 263 7.10 -13.19 2.80
N CYS A 264 8.09 -12.33 3.05
CA CYS A 264 7.93 -11.03 3.69
C CYS A 264 8.23 -9.92 2.67
N GLU A 265 7.27 -9.03 2.39
CA GLU A 265 7.46 -8.03 1.32
C GLU A 265 8.63 -7.07 1.58
N GLN A 266 8.88 -6.70 2.84
CA GLN A 266 9.98 -5.78 3.21
C GLN A 266 11.11 -6.46 3.99
N GLY A 267 10.83 -7.61 4.60
CA GLY A 267 11.72 -8.32 5.52
C GLY A 267 11.31 -8.14 6.99
N PRO A 268 11.58 -9.13 7.85
CA PRO A 268 11.09 -9.13 9.22
C PRO A 268 11.69 -7.99 10.05
N THR A 269 10.85 -7.36 10.87
CA THR A 269 11.29 -6.39 11.89
C THR A 269 12.02 -7.08 13.05
N SER A 270 12.48 -6.32 14.06
CA SER A 270 13.03 -6.92 15.28
C SER A 270 12.02 -7.79 16.05
N ALA A 271 10.73 -7.44 16.02
CA ALA A 271 9.67 -8.23 16.65
C ALA A 271 9.45 -9.53 15.85
N GLY A 272 9.26 -9.43 14.53
CA GLY A 272 9.13 -10.56 13.63
C GLY A 272 10.32 -11.52 13.69
N ARG A 273 11.55 -11.02 13.78
CA ARG A 273 12.73 -11.87 14.00
C ARG A 273 12.69 -12.63 15.33
N THR A 274 12.22 -11.99 16.39
CA THR A 274 12.01 -12.63 17.70
C THR A 274 10.95 -13.74 17.59
N ALA A 275 9.84 -13.47 16.89
CA ALA A 275 8.79 -14.46 16.65
C ALA A 275 9.29 -15.66 15.82
N ILE A 276 10.07 -15.41 14.76
CA ILE A 276 10.70 -16.46 13.95
C ILE A 276 11.66 -17.30 14.81
N ALA A 277 12.50 -16.68 15.63
CA ALA A 277 13.44 -17.39 16.48
C ALA A 277 12.73 -18.31 17.49
N ALA A 278 11.63 -17.83 18.08
CA ALA A 278 10.79 -18.65 18.96
C ALA A 278 10.14 -19.83 18.20
N PHE A 279 9.62 -19.59 16.99
CA PHE A 279 9.08 -20.66 16.15
C PHE A 279 10.15 -21.72 15.83
N VAL A 280 11.36 -21.30 15.44
CA VAL A 280 12.47 -22.24 15.17
C VAL A 280 12.83 -23.07 16.40
N ALA A 281 12.84 -22.46 17.59
CA ALA A 281 13.15 -23.16 18.84
C ALA A 281 12.08 -24.21 19.21
N ASP A 282 10.82 -23.91 18.94
CA ASP A 282 9.69 -24.76 19.28
C ASP A 282 9.40 -25.86 18.23
N PHE A 283 9.80 -25.64 16.97
CA PHE A 283 9.66 -26.58 15.86
C PHE A 283 11.04 -27.01 15.32
N PRO A 284 11.90 -27.67 16.11
CA PRO A 284 13.30 -27.93 15.72
C PRO A 284 13.43 -28.80 14.47
N LYS A 285 12.45 -29.65 14.17
CA LYS A 285 12.45 -30.53 12.99
C LYS A 285 11.80 -29.90 11.75
N VAL A 286 11.43 -28.62 11.82
CA VAL A 286 10.87 -27.86 10.70
C VAL A 286 11.96 -26.93 10.17
N ARG A 287 12.26 -27.07 8.88
CA ARG A 287 13.10 -26.11 8.18
C ARG A 287 12.33 -24.81 7.98
N VAL A 288 12.88 -23.68 8.40
CA VAL A 288 12.25 -22.37 8.22
C VAL A 288 13.03 -21.57 7.18
N GLN A 289 12.35 -21.18 6.10
CA GLN A 289 12.87 -20.29 5.07
C GLN A 289 12.16 -18.95 5.16
N VAL A 290 12.91 -17.86 5.15
CA VAL A 290 12.40 -16.49 5.16
C VAL A 290 12.94 -15.78 3.92
N ASP A 291 12.05 -15.43 3.00
CA ASP A 291 12.33 -14.71 1.77
C ASP A 291 11.84 -13.27 1.88
N TYR A 292 12.62 -12.30 1.40
CA TYR A 292 12.23 -10.88 1.39
C TYR A 292 12.97 -10.04 0.36
N GLN A 293 12.34 -8.96 -0.09
CA GLN A 293 12.86 -8.08 -1.16
C GLN A 293 13.88 -7.04 -0.66
N GLY A 294 13.80 -6.65 0.62
CA GLY A 294 14.67 -5.63 1.23
C GLY A 294 16.12 -6.10 1.38
N ALA A 295 17.09 -5.18 1.50
CA ALA A 295 18.51 -5.51 1.69
C ALA A 295 18.75 -6.49 2.87
N ALA A 296 19.87 -7.23 2.85
CA ALA A 296 20.31 -8.17 3.89
C ALA A 296 20.60 -7.57 5.28
N ALA A 297 19.73 -6.69 5.79
CA ALA A 297 19.93 -5.79 6.91
C ALA A 297 20.96 -4.70 6.64
N ARG A 298 20.55 -3.61 5.95
CA ARG A 298 21.08 -2.25 6.17
C ARG A 298 20.34 -1.20 5.34
N VAL A 299 19.13 -0.86 5.78
CA VAL A 299 18.56 0.49 5.96
C VAL A 299 17.28 0.25 6.79
N GLY A 300 17.26 0.54 8.09
CA GLY A 300 16.01 0.50 8.88
C GLY A 300 15.71 -0.75 9.75
N ALA A 301 16.70 -1.56 10.14
CA ALA A 301 16.54 -2.67 11.11
C ALA A 301 15.64 -3.86 10.68
N LEU A 302 15.46 -4.06 9.37
CA LEU A 302 14.72 -5.17 8.76
C LEU A 302 15.66 -6.29 8.26
N GLY A 303 15.14 -7.52 8.17
CA GLY A 303 15.86 -8.67 7.60
C GLY A 303 16.98 -9.24 8.50
N TYR A 304 17.81 -10.10 7.92
CA TYR A 304 18.93 -10.79 8.58
C TYR A 304 20.27 -10.44 7.93
N ALA A 305 21.27 -10.15 8.79
CA ALA A 305 22.63 -9.82 8.36
C ALA A 305 23.34 -10.97 7.63
N ASP A 306 22.95 -12.21 7.92
CA ASP A 306 23.53 -13.44 7.35
C ASP A 306 22.62 -14.09 6.31
N SER A 307 21.72 -13.32 5.71
CA SER A 307 20.93 -13.77 4.56
C SER A 307 21.78 -13.83 3.29
N VAL A 308 21.39 -14.70 2.37
CA VAL A 308 22.01 -14.87 1.06
C VAL A 308 21.14 -14.29 -0.03
N ALA A 309 21.74 -13.77 -1.10
CA ALA A 309 21.00 -13.30 -2.26
C ALA A 309 20.23 -14.47 -2.90
N ALA A 310 18.98 -14.21 -3.29
CA ALA A 310 18.09 -15.16 -3.94
C ALA A 310 17.37 -14.49 -5.11
N ALA A 311 16.67 -15.28 -5.94
CA ALA A 311 15.90 -14.74 -7.05
C ALA A 311 14.88 -13.71 -6.54
N GLY A 312 15.09 -12.44 -6.91
CA GLY A 312 14.23 -11.34 -6.49
C GLY A 312 14.48 -10.83 -5.07
N GLY A 313 15.57 -11.15 -4.37
CA GLY A 313 15.80 -10.55 -3.05
C GLY A 313 16.79 -11.32 -2.20
N TRP A 314 16.41 -11.57 -0.95
CA TRP A 314 17.25 -12.16 0.07
C TRP A 314 16.53 -13.29 0.77
N ARG A 315 17.32 -14.28 1.19
CA ARG A 315 16.84 -15.49 1.82
C ARG A 315 17.63 -15.80 3.08
N LYS A 316 16.92 -16.06 4.17
CA LYS A 316 17.47 -16.69 5.38
C LYS A 316 16.89 -18.09 5.51
N VAL A 317 17.75 -19.07 5.77
CA VAL A 317 17.32 -20.45 6.07
C VAL A 317 17.77 -20.81 7.47
N PHE A 318 16.84 -21.33 8.26
CA PHE A 318 17.08 -22.04 9.50
C PHE A 318 16.87 -23.54 9.20
N PRO A 319 17.94 -24.35 9.20
CA PRO A 319 17.82 -25.77 8.90
C PRO A 319 17.02 -26.48 10.00
N ALA A 320 16.38 -27.59 9.64
CA ALA A 320 15.89 -28.53 10.63
C ALA A 320 17.08 -29.15 11.39
N GLY A 321 16.98 -29.24 12.71
CA GLY A 321 17.97 -29.86 13.60
C GLY A 321 17.76 -31.34 13.85
#